data_AF-A0A015LGT3-F1
#
_entry.id   AF-A0A015LGT3-F1
#
_cell.length_a   1.000
_cell.length_b   1.000
_cell.length_c   1.000
_cell.angle_alpha   90.00
_cell.angle_beta   90.00
_cell.angle_gamma   90.00
#
_symmetry.space_group_name_H-M   'P 1'
#
loop_
_entity.id
_entity.type
_entity.pdbx_description
1 polymer ?
#
loop_
_entity_poly.entity_id
_entity_poly.type
_entity_poly.pdbx_seq_one_letter_code
_entity_poly.pdbx_strand_id
1 'polypeptide(L)'
;MKDDRAETRIFGEPFEGNWWLETEKNLPSLNRLLSIILYSDTTTFDGLGKSSGYPVFLTLGNIPNHVRNLLEAKILLGFLPKVQDTGIKTTESF
;
A
#
# COMPACT_ATOMS: atom_id res chain seq x y z
N MET A 1 -5.22 9.95 40.38
CA MET A 1 -4.21 8.95 39.98
C MET A 1 -4.46 8.65 38.52
N LYS A 2 -3.69 9.26 37.60
CA LYS A 2 -3.77 8.96 36.17
C LYS A 2 -2.97 7.67 35.97
N ASP A 3 -3.57 6.69 35.30
CA ASP A 3 -2.86 5.49 34.90
C ASP A 3 -1.98 5.85 33.70
N ASP A 4 -0.67 5.99 33.94
CA ASP A 4 0.35 6.32 32.95
C ASP A 4 0.88 5.06 32.23
N ARG A 5 0.05 4.03 32.07
CA ARG A 5 0.31 2.94 31.12
C ARG A 5 -0.29 3.34 29.80
N ALA A 6 0.53 3.83 28.88
CA ALA A 6 0.15 3.87 27.48
C ALA A 6 -0.05 2.41 27.04
N GLU A 7 -1.28 1.88 27.16
CA GLU A 7 -1.63 0.59 26.60
C GLU A 7 -1.37 0.64 25.10
N THR A 8 -0.47 -0.20 24.61
CA THR A 8 -0.17 -0.31 23.19
C THR A 8 -1.42 -0.80 22.48
N ARG A 9 -2.14 0.12 21.82
CA ARG A 9 -3.27 -0.21 20.98
C ARG A 9 -2.77 -0.88 19.71
N ILE A 10 -3.23 -2.10 19.46
CA ILE A 10 -3.00 -2.83 18.20
C ILE A 10 -4.17 -2.52 17.27
N PHE A 11 -3.87 -2.17 16.02
CA PHE A 11 -4.86 -1.90 14.99
C PHE A 11 -4.87 -3.06 13.99
N GLY A 12 -6.03 -3.67 13.79
CA GLY A 12 -6.21 -4.76 12.82
C GLY A 12 -6.61 -4.24 11.44
N GLU A 13 -7.30 -3.09 11.40
CA GLU A 13 -7.83 -2.50 10.18
C GLU A 13 -7.56 -0.99 10.09
N PRO A 14 -7.40 -0.42 8.88
CA PRO A 14 -7.19 1.02 8.71
C PRO A 14 -8.29 1.89 9.33
N PHE A 15 -9.55 1.42 9.27
CA PHE A 15 -10.71 2.15 9.79
C PHE A 15 -10.82 2.15 11.31
N GLU A 16 -9.98 1.39 12.01
CA GLU A 16 -9.85 1.46 13.47
C GLU A 16 -8.87 2.55 13.93
N GLY A 17 -8.09 3.09 12.99
CA GLY A 17 -7.08 4.10 13.24
C GLY A 17 -7.68 5.41 13.74
N ASN A 18 -7.01 6.05 14.71
CA ASN A 18 -7.47 7.33 15.27
C ASN A 18 -7.73 8.38 14.18
N TRP A 19 -6.85 8.48 13.18
CA TRP A 19 -7.04 9.42 12.07
C TRP A 19 -8.31 9.15 11.27
N TRP A 20 -8.65 7.88 11.01
CA TRP A 20 -9.87 7.53 10.29
C TRP A 20 -11.11 7.93 11.09
N LEU A 21 -11.15 7.54 12.37
CA LEU A 21 -12.26 7.83 13.28
C LEU A 21 -12.49 9.34 13.43
N GLU A 22 -11.42 10.11 13.60
CA GLU A 22 -11.53 11.57 13.67
C GLU A 22 -11.95 12.19 12.32
N THR A 23 -11.45 11.65 11.20
CA THR A 23 -11.86 12.13 9.87
C THR A 23 -13.35 11.89 9.64
N GLU A 24 -13.86 10.69 9.91
CA GLU A 24 -15.28 10.37 9.74
C GLU A 24 -16.20 11.22 10.62
N LYS A 25 -15.81 11.50 11.87
CA LYS A 25 -16.56 12.38 12.77
C LYS A 25 -16.70 13.81 12.24
N ASN A 26 -15.71 14.28 11.48
CA ASN A 26 -15.65 15.65 10.97
C ASN A 26 -16.24 15.81 9.56
N LEU A 27 -16.69 14.72 8.92
CA LEU A 27 -17.33 14.79 7.61
C LEU A 27 -18.76 15.38 7.73
N PRO A 28 -19.23 16.15 6.73
CA PRO A 28 -20.62 16.58 6.65
C PRO A 28 -21.60 15.40 6.69
N SER A 29 -22.84 15.69 7.10
CA SER A 29 -23.90 14.67 7.07
C SER A 29 -24.04 14.09 5.67
N LEU A 30 -24.27 12.77 5.60
CA LEU A 30 -24.38 11.97 4.37
C LEU A 30 -23.07 11.73 3.61
N ASN A 31 -21.94 12.32 4.00
CA ASN A 31 -20.64 12.00 3.39
C ASN A 31 -20.00 10.77 4.06
N ARG A 32 -19.21 10.02 3.30
CA ARG A 32 -18.47 8.83 3.76
C ARG A 32 -17.02 8.93 3.33
N LEU A 33 -16.12 8.42 4.17
CA LEU A 33 -14.70 8.33 3.84
C LEU A 33 -14.47 7.14 2.90
N LEU A 34 -13.90 7.40 1.73
CA LEU A 34 -13.39 6.36 0.82
C LEU A 34 -11.87 6.35 0.89
N SER A 35 -11.30 5.20 1.20
CA SER A 35 -9.87 4.97 1.26
C SER A 35 -9.41 4.17 0.06
N ILE A 36 -8.35 4.63 -0.59
CA ILE A 36 -7.70 3.98 -1.72
C ILE A 36 -6.29 3.61 -1.26
N ILE A 37 -5.92 2.35 -1.46
CA ILE A 37 -4.57 1.85 -1.21
C ILE A 37 -3.96 1.53 -2.57
N LEU A 38 -2.85 2.19 -2.87
CA LEU A 38 -1.96 1.86 -3.99
C LEU A 38 -0.75 1.14 -3.43
N TYR A 39 -0.40 -0.01 -4.01
CA TYR A 39 0.83 -0.68 -3.67
C TYR A 39 1.49 -1.24 -4.93
N SER A 40 2.81 -1.33 -4.88
CA SER A 40 3.63 -1.90 -5.94
C SER A 40 4.70 -2.76 -5.32
N ASP A 41 4.90 -3.95 -5.87
CA ASP A 41 5.98 -4.85 -5.48
C ASP A 41 6.62 -5.46 -6.72
N THR A 42 7.88 -5.87 -6.60
CA THR A 42 8.61 -6.52 -7.70
C THR A 42 7.92 -7.84 -8.02
N THR A 43 7.38 -7.96 -9.23
CA THR A 43 6.74 -9.19 -9.71
C THR A 43 7.49 -9.71 -10.92
N THR A 44 7.76 -11.00 -10.94
CA THR A 44 8.34 -11.71 -12.07
C THR A 44 7.26 -12.02 -13.10
N PHE A 45 7.49 -11.69 -14.37
CA PHE A 45 6.51 -11.90 -15.45
C PHE A 45 6.65 -13.24 -16.16
N ASP A 46 7.81 -13.88 -16.05
CA ASP A 46 8.07 -15.18 -16.66
C ASP A 46 8.33 -16.26 -15.60
N GLY A 47 8.07 -17.52 -15.96
CA GLY A 47 8.32 -18.66 -15.08
C GLY A 47 9.82 -18.93 -14.82
N LEU A 48 10.73 -18.15 -15.43
CA LEU A 48 12.17 -18.35 -15.36
C LEU A 48 12.91 -17.24 -14.58
N GLY A 49 12.22 -16.23 -14.04
CA GLY A 49 12.86 -15.14 -13.31
C GLY A 49 13.52 -14.02 -14.14
N LYS A 50 13.43 -14.04 -15.47
CA LYS A 50 14.28 -13.18 -16.33
C LYS A 50 13.72 -11.77 -16.54
N SER A 51 12.39 -11.65 -16.56
CA SER A 51 11.68 -10.39 -16.68
C SER A 51 10.94 -10.09 -15.37
N SER A 52 11.19 -8.91 -14.84
CA SER A 52 10.55 -8.40 -13.64
C SER A 52 10.19 -6.94 -13.83
N GLY A 53 9.09 -6.53 -13.19
CA GLY A 53 8.67 -5.15 -13.13
C GLY A 53 7.85 -4.88 -11.88
N TYR A 54 7.29 -3.68 -11.83
CA TYR A 54 6.66 -3.12 -10.64
C TYR A 54 5.19 -2.82 -10.97
N PRO A 55 4.30 -3.82 -10.96
CA PRO A 55 2.87 -3.59 -11.12
C PRO A 55 2.34 -2.71 -9.98
N VAL A 56 1.51 -1.72 -10.34
CA VAL A 56 0.77 -0.90 -9.39
C VAL A 56 -0.63 -1.48 -9.27
N PHE A 57 -0.97 -1.99 -8.09
CA PHE A 57 -2.30 -2.45 -7.75
C PHE A 57 -3.06 -1.39 -6.95
N LEU A 58 -4.37 -1.31 -7.20
CA LEU A 58 -5.32 -0.53 -6.43
C LEU A 58 -6.27 -1.47 -5.69
N THR A 59 -6.54 -1.17 -4.41
CA THR A 59 -7.62 -1.75 -3.63
C THR A 59 -8.27 -0.68 -2.78
N LEU A 60 -9.49 -0.94 -2.29
CA LEU A 60 -10.14 -0.06 -1.31
C LEU A 60 -9.69 -0.40 0.11
N GLY A 61 -9.35 0.63 0.89
CA GLY A 61 -9.04 0.51 2.32
C GLY A 61 -10.26 0.17 3.17
N ASN A 62 -11.47 0.46 2.66
CA ASN A 62 -12.75 0.15 3.27
C ASN A 62 -13.10 -1.35 3.27
N ILE A 63 -12.39 -2.16 2.47
CA ILE A 63 -12.60 -3.60 2.40
C ILE A 63 -11.80 -4.28 3.53
N PRO A 64 -12.40 -5.18 4.33
CA PRO A 64 -11.70 -5.91 5.38
C PRO A 64 -10.46 -6.63 4.85
N ASN A 65 -9.41 -6.71 5.67
CA ASN A 65 -8.09 -7.20 5.27
C ASN A 65 -8.13 -8.60 4.64
N HIS A 66 -8.95 -9.51 5.16
CA HIS A 66 -9.08 -10.86 4.62
C HIS A 66 -9.67 -10.88 3.20
N VAL A 67 -10.62 -9.99 2.90
CA VAL A 67 -11.21 -9.84 1.56
C VAL A 67 -10.25 -9.09 0.63
N ARG A 68 -9.62 -8.03 1.14
CA ARG A 68 -8.61 -7.23 0.41
C ARG A 68 -7.44 -8.09 -0.09
N ASN A 69 -7.14 -9.21 0.58
CA ASN A 69 -6.07 -10.10 0.15
C ASN A 69 -6.43 -11.01 -1.03
N LEU A 70 -7.72 -11.13 -1.37
CA LEU A 70 -8.17 -11.85 -2.56
C LEU A 70 -7.81 -11.09 -3.85
N LEU A 71 -7.70 -11.81 -4.97
CA LEU A 71 -7.33 -11.21 -6.25
C LEU A 71 -8.43 -10.26 -6.77
N GLU A 72 -9.68 -10.61 -6.52
CA GLU A 72 -10.89 -9.90 -6.96
C GLU A 72 -11.05 -8.52 -6.27
N ALA A 73 -10.40 -8.32 -5.13
CA ALA A 73 -10.41 -7.04 -4.42
C ALA A 73 -9.37 -6.04 -4.95
N LYS A 74 -8.54 -6.45 -5.93
CA LYS A 74 -7.43 -5.67 -6.46
C LYS A 74 -7.58 -5.48 -7.97
N ILE A 75 -7.23 -4.29 -8.45
CA ILE A 75 -7.16 -3.97 -9.87
C ILE A 75 -5.73 -3.56 -10.21
N LEU A 76 -5.18 -4.12 -11.29
CA LEU A 76 -3.91 -3.66 -11.85
C LEU A 76 -4.14 -2.34 -12.61
N LEU A 77 -3.48 -1.27 -12.17
CA LEU A 77 -3.54 0.04 -12.84
C LEU A 77 -2.50 0.20 -13.94
N GLY A 78 -1.36 -0.46 -13.81
CA GLY A 78 -0.24 -0.32 -14.74
C GLY A 78 1.08 -0.74 -14.13
N PHE A 79 2.19 -0.34 -14.74
CA PHE A 79 3.54 -0.67 -14.30
C PHE A 79 4.36 0.60 -14.06
N LEU A 80 5.12 0.65 -12.96
CA LEU A 80 6.12 1.70 -12.77
C LEU A 80 7.30 1.48 -13.72
N PRO A 81 7.95 2.57 -14.18
CA PRO A 81 9.13 2.46 -15.01
C PRO A 81 10.27 1.79 -14.24
N LYS A 82 10.93 0.83 -14.88
CA LYS A 82 12.16 0.24 -14.36
C LYS A 82 13.31 1.19 -14.69
N VAL A 83 13.90 1.81 -13.68
CA VAL A 83 15.15 2.54 -13.85
C VAL A 83 16.21 1.50 -14.23
N GLN A 84 16.74 1.60 -15.44
CA GLN A 84 17.89 0.81 -15.83
C GLN A 84 19.11 1.47 -15.18
N ASP A 85 19.86 0.71 -14.38
CA ASP A 85 21.23 1.10 -14.05
C ASP A 85 22.04 1.03 -15.34
N THR A 86 21.99 2.10 -16.14
CA THR A 86 22.99 2.34 -17.16
C THR A 86 24.27 2.63 -16.41
N GLY A 87 25.03 1.56 -16.13
CA GLY A 87 26.27 1.62 -15.39
C GLY A 87 27.12 2.77 -15.92
N ILE A 88 27.33 3.78 -15.08
CA ILE A 88 28.46 4.67 -15.26
C ILE A 88 29.67 3.74 -15.12
N LYS A 89 30.28 3.39 -16.26
CA LYS A 89 31.59 2.76 -16.26
C LYS A 89 32.56 3.83 -15.80
N THR A 90 32.80 3.93 -14.50
CA THR A 90 33.97 4.66 -13.99
C THR A 90 35.18 3.80 -14.35
N THR A 91 35.65 3.96 -15.58
CA THR A 91 36.96 3.49 -15.98
C THR A 91 37.98 4.44 -15.36
N GLU A 92 38.36 4.17 -14.11
CA GLU A 92 39.65 4.64 -13.61
C GLU A 92 40.52 3.42 -13.32
N SER A 93 41.35 3.13 -14.31
CA SER A 93 42.56 2.34 -14.13
C SER A 93 43.54 3.15 -13.29
N PHE A 94 43.94 2.60 -12.14
CA PHE A 94 45.25 2.82 -11.53
C PHE A 94 45.94 1.46 -11.39
#